data_AF-A0A8T8W969-F1
#
_entry.id   AF-A0A8T8W969-F1
#
_cell.length_a   1.000
_cell.length_b   1.000
_cell.length_c   1.000
_cell.angle_alpha   90.00
_cell.angle_beta   90.00
_cell.angle_gamma   90.00
#
_symmetry.space_group_name_H-M   'P 1'
#
loop_
_entity.id
_entity.type
_entity.pdbx_description
1 polymer ?
#
loop_
_entity_poly.entity_id
_entity_poly.type
_entity_poly.pdbx_seq_one_letter_code
_entity_poly.pdbx_strand_id
1 'polypeptide(L)'
;MDGGELESPTPDRSYTAHLDYGRVRRRTELGVEEGDVLWFVVQLECNHAPEYGSEDDWQHVARFDHHPHMDWGHDITDERLHIDLYAYDDLKVDVQKGFPEVPVNRAPAYCERFFDERYEELLAEYHERSK
;
A
#
# COMPACT_ATOMS: atom_id res chain seq x y z
N MET A 1 29.78 -4.24 12.06
CA MET A 1 28.62 -5.14 12.16
C MET A 1 27.75 -4.77 10.99
N ASP A 2 27.58 -5.72 10.09
CA ASP A 2 26.91 -5.52 8.81
C ASP A 2 25.42 -5.35 9.09
N GLY A 3 24.93 -4.11 9.01
CA GLY A 3 23.52 -3.80 9.08
C GLY A 3 22.91 -4.19 7.75
N GLY A 4 22.72 -5.49 7.53
CA GLY A 4 21.95 -5.98 6.40
C GLY A 4 20.53 -5.44 6.56
N GLU A 5 20.19 -4.46 5.73
CA GLU A 5 18.82 -4.08 5.46
C GLU A 5 18.09 -5.39 5.13
N LEU A 6 17.16 -5.82 6.00
CA LEU A 6 16.38 -7.02 5.73
C LEU A 6 15.60 -6.72 4.45
N GLU A 7 16.04 -7.31 3.34
CA GLU A 7 15.28 -7.25 2.09
C GLU A 7 13.86 -7.73 2.40
N SER A 8 12.87 -6.98 1.94
CA SER A 8 11.47 -7.35 2.14
C SER A 8 11.27 -8.76 1.59
N PRO A 9 10.58 -9.65 2.32
CA PRO A 9 10.39 -11.02 1.86
C PRO A 9 9.71 -11.02 0.49
N THR A 10 10.15 -11.91 -0.40
CA THR A 10 9.46 -12.08 -1.69
C THR A 10 8.01 -12.49 -1.42
N PRO A 11 7.01 -11.79 -1.97
CA PRO A 11 5.62 -12.15 -1.76
C PRO A 11 5.28 -13.48 -2.42
N ASP A 12 4.47 -14.29 -1.75
CA ASP A 12 3.87 -15.50 -2.32
C ASP A 12 2.87 -15.16 -3.43
N ARG A 13 2.23 -13.98 -3.32
CA ARG A 13 1.33 -13.43 -4.34
C ARG A 13 1.58 -11.94 -4.49
N SER A 14 1.77 -11.50 -5.73
CA SER A 14 1.82 -10.09 -6.12
C SER A 14 0.95 -9.88 -7.35
N TYR A 15 0.09 -8.87 -7.32
CA TYR A 15 -0.76 -8.51 -8.46
C TYR A 15 -1.17 -7.04 -8.42
N THR A 16 -1.58 -6.56 -9.60
CA THR A 16 -1.93 -5.17 -9.84
C THR A 16 -3.32 -5.08 -10.46
N ALA A 17 -4.13 -4.12 -9.99
CA ALA A 17 -5.38 -3.71 -10.61
C ALA A 17 -5.26 -2.25 -11.09
N HIS A 18 -5.53 -1.99 -12.37
CA HIS A 18 -5.60 -0.61 -12.88
C HIS A 18 -6.96 0.00 -12.52
N LEU A 19 -6.95 1.11 -11.78
CA LEU A 19 -8.16 1.85 -11.38
C LEU A 19 -8.46 2.96 -12.39
N ASP A 20 -7.41 3.59 -12.92
CA ASP A 20 -7.45 4.45 -14.11
C ASP A 20 -6.30 4.04 -15.03
N TYR A 21 -6.64 3.64 -16.25
CA TYR A 21 -5.72 2.95 -17.16
C TYR A 21 -4.50 3.82 -17.49
N GLY A 22 -3.30 3.32 -17.15
CA GLY A 22 -2.03 4.02 -17.35
C GLY A 22 -1.71 5.13 -16.34
N ARG A 23 -2.64 5.49 -15.44
CA ARG A 23 -2.48 6.60 -14.49
C ARG A 23 -2.50 6.16 -13.04
N VAL A 24 -3.42 5.27 -12.68
CA VAL A 24 -3.64 4.86 -11.30
C VAL A 24 -3.75 3.35 -11.23
N ARG A 25 -3.01 2.76 -10.30
CA ARG A 25 -3.09 1.33 -10.02
C ARG A 25 -3.10 1.07 -8.53
N ARG A 26 -3.69 -0.06 -8.17
CA ARG A 26 -3.52 -0.68 -6.87
C ARG A 26 -2.57 -1.86 -7.02
N ARG A 27 -1.52 -1.91 -6.23
CA ARG A 27 -0.62 -3.06 -6.10
C ARG A 27 -0.93 -3.79 -4.79
N THR A 28 -0.88 -5.11 -4.82
CA THR A 28 -1.13 -5.94 -3.63
C THR A 28 -0.12 -7.06 -3.56
N GLU A 29 0.53 -7.16 -2.40
CA GLU A 29 1.55 -8.15 -2.08
C GLU A 29 1.19 -8.87 -0.79
N LEU A 30 1.32 -10.20 -0.79
CA LEU A 30 0.90 -11.07 0.30
C LEU A 30 1.97 -12.11 0.59
N GLY A 31 2.28 -12.29 1.88
CA GLY A 31 2.89 -13.51 2.39
C GLY A 31 1.83 -14.40 3.03
N VAL A 32 1.78 -15.66 2.63
CA VAL A 32 0.80 -16.64 3.11
C VAL A 32 1.46 -17.92 3.57
N GLU A 33 1.03 -18.43 4.71
CA GLU A 33 1.44 -19.74 5.23
C GLU A 33 0.19 -20.53 5.61
N GLU A 34 0.09 -21.78 5.12
CA GLU A 34 -1.05 -22.69 5.39
C GLU A 34 -2.45 -22.10 5.10
N GLY A 35 -2.53 -21.05 4.27
CA GLY A 35 -3.78 -20.36 3.91
C GLY A 35 -4.09 -19.12 4.75
N ASP A 36 -3.28 -18.83 5.77
CA ASP A 36 -3.34 -17.63 6.57
C ASP A 36 -2.39 -16.56 6.03
N VAL A 37 -2.84 -15.30 6.06
CA VAL A 37 -2.05 -14.13 5.70
C VAL A 37 -1.12 -13.80 6.86
N LEU A 38 0.19 -13.88 6.63
CA LEU A 38 1.21 -13.51 7.62
C LEU A 38 1.57 -12.03 7.54
N TRP A 39 1.62 -11.51 6.31
CA TRP A 39 1.85 -10.10 6.04
C TRP A 39 1.18 -9.70 4.73
N PHE A 40 0.85 -8.42 4.62
CA PHE A 40 0.38 -7.84 3.36
C PHE A 40 0.84 -6.41 3.22
N VAL A 41 0.95 -5.97 1.97
CA VAL A 41 1.04 -4.58 1.58
C VAL A 41 0.00 -4.35 0.48
N VAL A 42 -0.87 -3.37 0.68
CA VAL A 42 -1.82 -2.90 -0.35
C VAL A 42 -1.52 -1.42 -0.58
N GLN A 43 -1.16 -1.06 -1.80
CA GLN A 43 -0.70 0.27 -2.17
C GLN A 43 -1.55 0.84 -3.29
N LEU A 44 -1.92 2.11 -3.15
CA LEU A 44 -2.41 2.95 -4.23
C LEU A 44 -1.21 3.68 -4.83
N GLU A 45 -1.03 3.57 -6.13
CA GLU A 45 0.10 4.12 -6.86
C GLU A 45 -0.37 4.97 -8.04
N CYS A 46 0.37 6.04 -8.33
CA CYS A 46 0.11 6.95 -9.43
C CYS A 46 1.32 7.00 -10.38
N ASN A 47 1.05 6.99 -11.68
CA ASN A 47 2.05 7.08 -12.72
C ASN A 47 2.42 8.54 -13.00
N HIS A 48 3.70 8.85 -12.98
CA HIS A 48 4.23 10.18 -13.26
C HIS A 48 4.78 10.36 -14.68
N ALA A 49 4.87 9.27 -15.45
CA ALA A 49 5.27 9.36 -16.84
C ALA A 49 4.18 10.03 -17.72
N PRO A 50 4.58 10.70 -18.82
CA PRO A 50 3.64 11.24 -19.79
C PRO A 50 2.89 10.16 -20.60
N GLU A 51 3.41 8.93 -20.62
CA GLU A 51 2.83 7.74 -21.27
C GLU A 51 2.80 6.56 -20.29
N TYR A 52 2.72 5.32 -20.79
CA TYR A 52 2.89 4.13 -19.97
C TYR A 52 4.33 4.06 -19.42
N GLY A 53 4.50 4.57 -18.21
CA GLY A 53 5.76 4.50 -17.46
C GLY A 53 6.22 3.08 -17.11
N SER A 54 7.54 2.94 -16.87
CA SER A 54 8.14 1.75 -16.27
C SER A 54 7.71 1.60 -14.80
N GLU A 55 8.09 0.51 -14.14
CA GLU A 55 7.82 0.33 -12.71
C GLU A 55 8.33 1.50 -11.85
N ASP A 56 9.45 2.13 -12.24
CA ASP A 56 10.05 3.26 -11.52
C ASP A 56 9.24 4.57 -11.66
N ASP A 57 8.31 4.64 -12.61
CA ASP A 57 7.44 5.80 -12.80
C ASP A 57 6.17 5.76 -11.90
N TRP A 58 5.94 4.63 -11.22
CA TRP A 58 4.82 4.46 -10.30
C TRP A 58 5.24 4.81 -8.88
N GLN A 59 4.59 5.81 -8.32
CA GLN A 59 4.90 6.32 -6.99
C GLN A 59 3.77 6.04 -6.00
N HIS A 60 4.11 5.80 -4.73
CA HIS A 60 3.08 5.56 -3.71
C HIS A 60 2.29 6.84 -3.43
N VAL A 61 0.98 6.67 -3.25
CA VAL A 61 0.05 7.70 -2.80
C VAL A 61 -0.47 7.35 -1.42
N ALA A 62 -0.87 6.09 -1.25
CA ALA A 62 -1.44 5.59 -0.01
C ALA A 62 -1.06 4.12 0.19
N ARG A 63 -0.86 3.70 1.43
CA ARG A 63 -0.51 2.32 1.78
C ARG A 63 -1.26 1.85 3.02
N PHE A 64 -1.82 0.66 2.93
CA PHE A 64 -2.10 -0.18 4.09
C PHE A 64 -1.05 -1.29 4.16
N ASP A 65 -0.64 -1.66 5.37
CA ASP A 65 0.15 -2.87 5.56
C ASP A 65 -0.11 -3.54 6.90
N HIS A 66 0.23 -4.82 6.91
CA HIS A 66 0.46 -5.64 8.09
C HIS A 66 1.77 -6.37 7.86
N HIS A 67 2.82 -6.05 8.60
CA HIS A 67 4.09 -6.74 8.51
C HIS A 67 4.82 -6.75 9.87
N PRO A 68 4.29 -7.47 10.88
CA PRO A 68 4.73 -7.37 12.28
C PRO A 68 6.17 -7.83 12.54
N HIS A 69 6.81 -8.49 11.57
CA HIS A 69 8.18 -8.98 11.65
C HIS A 69 9.22 -8.07 10.99
N MET A 70 8.82 -6.94 10.42
CA MET A 70 9.74 -5.97 9.83
C MET A 70 9.73 -4.68 10.64
N ASP A 71 10.91 -4.08 10.84
CA ASP A 71 11.06 -2.85 11.62
C ASP A 71 10.24 -1.67 11.07
N TRP A 72 9.97 -1.66 9.76
CA TRP A 72 9.16 -0.65 9.09
C TRP A 72 7.66 -1.00 9.04
N GLY A 73 7.28 -2.23 9.37
CA GLY A 73 5.95 -2.77 9.19
C GLY A 73 5.00 -2.50 10.34
N HIS A 74 3.70 -2.63 10.08
CA HIS A 74 2.66 -2.44 11.08
C HIS A 74 2.03 -3.75 11.58
N ASP A 75 1.55 -3.77 12.82
CA ASP A 75 0.71 -4.86 13.33
C ASP A 75 -0.73 -4.41 13.49
N ILE A 76 -1.60 -4.76 12.54
CA ILE A 76 -3.02 -4.36 12.59
C ILE A 76 -3.79 -5.05 13.72
N THR A 77 -3.25 -6.10 14.33
CA THR A 77 -3.89 -6.76 15.48
C THR A 77 -3.78 -5.89 16.73
N ASP A 78 -2.73 -5.08 16.83
CA ASP A 78 -2.48 -4.13 17.92
C ASP A 78 -2.86 -2.69 17.54
N GLU A 79 -2.49 -2.25 16.32
CA GLU A 79 -2.59 -0.85 15.89
C GLU A 79 -3.92 -0.50 15.23
N ARG A 80 -4.71 -1.52 14.85
CA ARG A 80 -5.82 -1.43 13.87
C ARG A 80 -5.29 -1.05 12.48
N LEU A 81 -6.19 -1.06 11.50
CA LEU A 81 -5.86 -0.54 10.17
C LEU A 81 -5.67 0.99 10.22
N HIS A 82 -4.67 1.46 9.47
CA HIS A 82 -4.46 2.85 9.12
C HIS A 82 -3.86 2.95 7.72
N ILE A 83 -3.99 4.13 7.11
CA ILE A 83 -3.37 4.45 5.83
C ILE A 83 -2.20 5.36 6.08
N ASP A 84 -1.03 4.96 5.59
CA ASP A 84 0.10 5.85 5.39
C ASP A 84 -0.06 6.59 4.06
N LEU A 85 0.05 7.91 4.09
CA LEU A 85 -0.14 8.78 2.93
C LEU A 85 1.16 9.43 2.52
N TYR A 86 1.39 9.49 1.21
CA TYR A 86 2.65 9.93 0.62
C TYR A 86 2.40 11.06 -0.38
N ALA A 87 3.29 12.05 -0.34
CA ALA A 87 3.42 13.07 -1.38
C ALA A 87 4.48 12.64 -2.41
N TYR A 88 4.82 13.53 -3.34
CA TYR A 88 5.88 13.30 -4.33
C TYR A 88 7.22 12.84 -3.71
N ASP A 89 7.99 12.04 -4.43
CA ASP A 89 9.24 11.40 -3.98
C ASP A 89 9.08 10.47 -2.74
N ASP A 90 7.93 9.80 -2.62
CA ASP A 90 7.62 8.86 -1.52
C ASP A 90 7.75 9.47 -0.11
N LEU A 91 7.60 10.79 0.02
CA LEU A 91 7.61 11.44 1.31
C LEU A 91 6.30 11.17 2.04
N LYS A 92 6.35 10.39 3.13
CA LYS A 92 5.20 10.20 4.03
C LYS A 92 4.78 11.56 4.63
N VAL A 93 3.54 11.97 4.39
CA VAL A 93 3.02 13.29 4.81
C VAL A 93 1.92 13.20 5.88
N ASP A 94 1.18 12.10 5.94
CA ASP A 94 0.05 11.96 6.88
C ASP A 94 -0.24 10.47 7.19
N VAL A 95 -1.04 10.24 8.23
CA VAL A 95 -1.56 8.92 8.61
C VAL A 95 -3.05 9.03 8.92
N GLN A 96 -3.90 8.36 8.14
CA GLN A 96 -5.33 8.27 8.45
C GLN A 96 -5.61 7.06 9.34
N LYS A 97 -6.29 7.29 10.46
CA LYS A 97 -6.69 6.26 11.45
C LYS A 97 -8.22 6.20 11.60
N GLY A 98 -8.70 5.26 12.42
CA GLY A 98 -10.13 5.14 12.73
C GLY A 98 -10.88 4.13 11.86
N PHE A 99 -10.15 3.26 11.17
CA PHE A 99 -10.71 2.14 10.43
C PHE A 99 -11.33 1.10 11.39
N PRO A 100 -12.34 0.34 10.93
CA PRO A 100 -12.90 -0.73 11.71
C PRO A 100 -11.86 -1.81 12.05
N GLU A 101 -12.13 -2.59 13.09
CA GLU A 101 -11.42 -3.83 13.34
C GLU A 101 -11.71 -4.83 12.22
N VAL A 102 -10.65 -5.29 11.55
CA VAL A 102 -10.73 -6.27 10.46
C VAL A 102 -9.74 -7.40 10.76
N PRO A 103 -10.18 -8.68 10.73
CA PRO A 103 -9.28 -9.81 10.87
C PRO A 103 -8.20 -9.83 9.77
N VAL A 104 -6.97 -10.24 10.09
CA VAL A 104 -5.82 -10.23 9.17
C VAL A 104 -6.13 -10.90 7.83
N ASN A 105 -6.71 -12.09 7.83
CA ASN A 105 -7.10 -12.79 6.59
C ASN A 105 -8.13 -12.08 5.72
N ARG A 106 -8.85 -11.09 6.26
CA ARG A 106 -9.84 -10.28 5.54
C ARG A 106 -9.33 -8.87 5.23
N ALA A 107 -8.23 -8.46 5.85
CA ALA A 107 -7.71 -7.11 5.75
C ALA A 107 -7.27 -6.77 4.33
N PRO A 108 -6.55 -7.62 3.56
CA PRO A 108 -6.23 -7.32 2.17
C PRO A 108 -7.47 -6.92 1.36
N ALA A 109 -8.48 -7.80 1.29
CA ALA A 109 -9.70 -7.53 0.53
C ALA A 109 -10.46 -6.27 1.00
N TYR A 110 -10.40 -5.94 2.30
CA TYR A 110 -10.95 -4.69 2.80
C TYR A 110 -10.18 -3.47 2.28
N CYS A 111 -8.85 -3.49 2.37
CA CYS A 111 -7.97 -2.42 1.89
C CYS A 111 -8.09 -2.22 0.38
N GLU A 112 -8.18 -3.32 -0.37
CA GLU A 112 -8.41 -3.30 -1.81
C GLU A 112 -9.69 -2.54 -2.17
N ARG A 113 -10.82 -2.97 -1.59
CA ARG A 113 -12.11 -2.32 -1.82
C ARG A 113 -12.08 -0.85 -1.40
N PHE A 114 -11.41 -0.52 -0.30
CA PHE A 114 -11.28 0.86 0.14
C PHE A 114 -10.60 1.73 -0.92
N PHE A 115 -9.48 1.28 -1.49
CA PHE A 115 -8.82 2.04 -2.57
C PHE A 115 -9.64 2.05 -3.86
N ASP A 116 -10.24 0.93 -4.25
CA ASP A 116 -11.09 0.87 -5.44
C ASP A 116 -12.26 1.89 -5.34
N GLU A 117 -12.79 2.14 -4.13
CA GLU A 117 -13.88 3.10 -3.88
C GLU A 117 -13.43 4.54 -3.65
N ARG A 118 -12.20 4.79 -3.17
CA ARG A 118 -11.76 6.10 -2.66
C ARG A 118 -10.55 6.70 -3.37
N TYR A 119 -9.98 6.05 -4.38
CA TYR A 119 -8.73 6.50 -5.00
C TYR A 119 -8.78 7.94 -5.54
N GLU A 120 -9.89 8.35 -6.17
CA GLU A 120 -10.04 9.70 -6.73
C GLU A 120 -9.91 10.78 -5.65
N GLU A 121 -10.54 10.57 -4.49
CA GLU A 121 -10.49 11.51 -3.37
C GLU A 121 -9.08 11.58 -2.76
N LEU A 122 -8.43 10.43 -2.57
CA LEU A 122 -7.07 10.37 -2.03
C LEU A 122 -6.06 11.09 -2.94
N LEU A 123 -6.18 10.92 -4.26
CA LEU A 123 -5.33 11.59 -5.24
C LEU A 123 -5.55 13.11 -5.22
N ALA A 124 -6.80 13.55 -5.22
CA ALA A 124 -7.15 14.97 -5.21
C ALA A 124 -6.67 15.68 -3.93
N GLU A 125 -6.65 14.98 -2.79
CA GLU A 125 -6.26 15.55 -1.50
C GLU A 125 -4.74 15.55 -1.29
N TYR A 126 -4.04 14.46 -1.61
CA TYR A 126 -2.65 14.25 -1.19
C TYR A 126 -1.63 14.21 -2.32
N HIS A 127 -2.08 14.00 -3.57
CA HIS A 127 -1.17 13.85 -4.70
C HIS A 127 -1.15 15.09 -5.60
N GLU A 128 -2.32 15.58 -6.02
CA GLU A 128 -2.42 16.71 -6.96
C GLU A 128 -2.08 18.06 -6.32
N ARG A 129 -2.27 18.20 -5.00
CA ARG A 129 -1.96 19.43 -4.25
C ARG A 129 -0.48 19.60 -3.91
N SER A 130 0.31 18.57 -4.13
CA SER A 130 1.71 18.45 -3.72
C SER A 130 2.69 18.72 -4.86
N LYS A 131 2.17 19.05 -6.06
CA LYS A 131 2.95 19.40 -7.26
C LYS A 131 3.30 20.89 -7.33
#